data_AF-A0A327TNA2-F1
#
_entry.id   AF-A0A327TNA2-F1
#
_cell.length_a   1.000
_cell.length_b   1.000
_cell.length_c   1.000
_cell.angle_alpha   90.00
_cell.angle_beta   90.00
_cell.angle_gamma   90.00
#
_symmetry.space_group_name_H-M   'P 1'
#
loop_
_entity.id
_entity.type
_entity.pdbx_description
1 polymer ?
#
loop_
_entity_poly.entity_id
_entity_poly.type
_entity_poly.pdbx_seq_one_letter_code
_entity_poly.pdbx_strand_id
1 'polypeptide(L)'
;MSADPVAPAAVSADSGGDDLAHWLLHACALDASARSTTGAELPDWRIIDTLTAVLNGWERRAALATEATLATAVLALQSTAYLLGRFDNDHDLARQWLLDFGHRFAENQAHPHSAGPAAIEVLDTAVVEVRQHPGAPSAAALVRIGAPVLDHMRPASRVEDARELLLTLGLWAGNDLARLADWDADRIADRVRPGAG
;
A
#
# COMPACT_ATOMS: atom_id res chain seq x y z
N MET A 1 8.96 -31.03 -6.79
CA MET A 1 9.92 -29.91 -6.80
C MET A 1 9.09 -28.65 -6.75
N SER A 2 8.92 -28.07 -5.56
CA SER A 2 8.32 -26.74 -5.42
C SER A 2 9.23 -25.77 -6.17
N ALA A 3 8.67 -25.02 -7.12
CA ALA A 3 9.37 -23.86 -7.63
C ALA A 3 9.67 -22.95 -6.44
N ASP A 4 10.93 -22.58 -6.26
CA ASP A 4 11.28 -21.46 -5.39
C ASP A 4 10.41 -20.27 -5.82
N PRO A 5 9.66 -19.63 -4.91
CA PRO A 5 8.93 -18.43 -5.26
C PRO A 5 9.95 -17.42 -5.77
N VAL A 6 9.68 -16.87 -6.96
CA VAL A 6 10.49 -15.82 -7.60
C VAL A 6 10.83 -14.79 -6.53
N ALA A 7 12.11 -14.72 -6.15
CA ALA A 7 12.56 -13.77 -5.15
C ALA A 7 12.15 -12.37 -5.64
N PRO A 8 11.35 -11.61 -4.88
CA PRO A 8 10.97 -10.27 -5.29
C PRO A 8 12.23 -9.46 -5.58
N ALA A 9 12.18 -8.60 -6.60
CA ALA A 9 13.29 -7.72 -6.95
C ALA A 9 13.84 -7.07 -5.68
N ALA A 10 15.15 -7.23 -5.44
CA ALA A 10 15.77 -6.73 -4.23
C ALA A 10 15.77 -5.20 -4.26
N VAL A 11 14.90 -4.57 -3.47
CA VAL A 11 15.01 -3.13 -3.20
C VAL A 11 16.19 -2.88 -2.28
N SER A 12 16.84 -1.75 -2.48
CA SER A 12 18.03 -1.35 -1.74
C SER A 12 17.94 0.10 -1.30
N ALA A 13 18.92 0.55 -0.51
CA ALA A 13 19.05 1.96 -0.12
C ALA A 13 19.13 2.95 -1.30
N ASP A 14 19.39 2.45 -2.51
CA ASP A 14 19.49 3.25 -3.74
C ASP A 14 18.22 3.19 -4.60
N SER A 15 17.26 2.32 -4.28
CA SER A 15 15.96 2.26 -4.95
C SER A 15 15.20 3.58 -4.83
N GLY A 16 14.49 3.96 -5.89
CA GLY A 16 13.58 5.11 -5.86
C GLY A 16 12.26 4.78 -5.16
N GLY A 17 11.43 5.78 -4.95
CA GLY A 17 10.12 5.63 -4.33
C GLY A 17 9.18 4.68 -5.08
N ASP A 18 9.23 4.71 -6.42
CA ASP A 18 8.42 3.83 -7.27
C ASP A 18 8.79 2.34 -7.12
N ASP A 19 10.08 2.03 -7.13
CA ASP A 19 10.59 0.66 -6.91
C ASP A 19 10.19 0.14 -5.52
N LEU A 20 10.32 1.00 -4.49
CA LEU A 20 9.92 0.64 -3.13
C LEU A 20 8.42 0.36 -3.03
N ALA A 21 7.59 1.20 -3.67
CA ALA A 21 6.14 1.02 -3.66
C ALA A 21 5.73 -0.33 -4.28
N HIS A 22 6.26 -0.66 -5.46
CA HIS A 22 5.97 -1.93 -6.11
C HIS A 22 6.44 -3.14 -5.30
N TRP A 23 7.65 -3.06 -4.73
CA TRP A 23 8.14 -4.10 -3.84
C TRP A 23 7.25 -4.27 -2.62
N LEU A 24 6.82 -3.17 -1.99
CA LEU A 24 6.01 -3.21 -0.77
C LEU A 24 4.62 -3.80 -1.05
N LEU A 25 3.97 -3.44 -2.17
CA LEU A 25 2.71 -4.05 -2.59
C LEU A 25 2.84 -5.57 -2.71
N HIS A 26 3.87 -6.03 -3.43
CA HIS A 26 4.10 -7.44 -3.65
C HIS A 26 4.43 -8.17 -2.34
N ALA A 27 5.32 -7.62 -1.52
CA ALA A 27 5.72 -8.20 -0.25
C ALA A 27 4.54 -8.31 0.73
N CYS A 28 3.73 -7.26 0.86
CA CYS A 28 2.53 -7.27 1.72
C CYS A 28 1.43 -8.19 1.18
N ALA A 29 1.28 -8.34 -0.14
CA ALA A 29 0.32 -9.28 -0.73
C ALA A 29 0.73 -10.75 -0.47
N LEU A 30 2.01 -11.07 -0.66
CA LEU A 30 2.55 -12.40 -0.34
C LEU A 30 2.43 -12.72 1.15
N ASP A 31 2.77 -11.76 2.02
CA ASP A 31 2.60 -11.89 3.46
C ASP A 31 1.13 -12.12 3.84
N ALA A 32 0.20 -11.32 3.32
CA ALA A 32 -1.22 -11.48 3.60
C ALA A 32 -1.77 -12.86 3.17
N SER A 33 -1.35 -13.36 1.99
CA SER A 33 -1.72 -14.70 1.51
C SER A 33 -1.11 -15.83 2.37
N ALA A 34 0.15 -15.69 2.80
CA ALA A 34 0.77 -16.64 3.71
C ALA A 34 0.07 -16.65 5.08
N ARG A 35 -0.31 -15.48 5.59
CA ARG A 35 -1.03 -15.33 6.86
C ARG A 35 -2.44 -15.90 6.80
N SER A 36 -3.18 -15.73 5.69
CA SER A 36 -4.50 -16.34 5.52
C SER A 36 -4.44 -17.87 5.57
N THR A 37 -3.36 -18.47 5.08
CA THR A 37 -3.14 -19.92 5.10
C THR A 37 -2.69 -20.43 6.48
N THR A 38 -1.84 -19.68 7.17
CA THR A 38 -1.18 -20.12 8.42
C THR A 38 -1.92 -19.67 9.68
N GLY A 39 -2.81 -18.69 9.59
CA GLY A 39 -3.48 -18.04 10.72
C GLY A 39 -2.58 -17.08 11.51
N ALA A 40 -1.41 -16.72 10.98
CA ALA A 40 -0.51 -15.78 11.66
C ALA A 40 -1.11 -14.36 11.70
N GLU A 41 -1.03 -13.70 12.87
CA GLU A 41 -1.63 -12.38 13.08
C GLU A 41 -0.71 -11.22 12.66
N LEU A 42 0.61 -11.40 12.78
CA LEU A 42 1.59 -10.33 12.59
C LEU A 42 2.29 -10.43 11.22
N PRO A 43 2.59 -9.30 10.55
CA PRO A 43 3.32 -9.28 9.27
C PRO A 43 4.75 -9.81 9.40
N ASP A 44 5.32 -10.31 8.29
CA ASP A 44 6.74 -10.68 8.23
C ASP A 44 7.64 -9.47 8.54
N TRP A 45 8.36 -9.55 9.66
CA TRP A 45 9.38 -8.65 10.16
C TRP A 45 10.43 -8.27 9.11
N ARG A 46 10.72 -9.16 8.15
CA ARG A 46 11.63 -8.84 7.04
C ARG A 46 11.14 -7.66 6.20
N ILE A 47 9.84 -7.47 6.06
CA ILE A 47 9.26 -6.31 5.37
C ILE A 47 9.66 -5.03 6.12
N ILE A 48 9.57 -5.06 7.45
CA ILE A 48 9.89 -3.93 8.32
C ILE A 48 11.39 -3.62 8.25
N ASP A 49 12.25 -4.65 8.30
CA ASP A 49 13.70 -4.50 8.24
C ASP A 49 14.16 -3.92 6.89
N THR A 50 13.66 -4.47 5.78
CA THR A 50 13.98 -3.97 4.44
C THR A 50 13.49 -2.54 4.24
N LEU A 51 12.23 -2.24 4.61
CA LEU A 51 11.68 -0.89 4.52
C LEU A 51 12.53 0.10 5.35
N THR A 52 12.86 -0.27 6.59
CA THR A 52 13.71 0.56 7.46
C THR A 52 15.10 0.81 6.84
N ALA A 53 15.70 -0.19 6.19
CA ALA A 53 17.00 -0.06 5.53
C ALA A 53 16.96 0.94 4.35
N VAL A 54 15.92 0.86 3.51
CA VAL A 54 15.71 1.77 2.37
C VAL A 54 15.52 3.21 2.85
N LEU A 55 14.62 3.43 3.81
CA LEU A 55 14.32 4.76 4.34
C LEU A 55 15.53 5.41 5.02
N ASN A 56 16.34 4.64 5.75
CA ASN A 56 17.61 5.13 6.29
C ASN A 56 18.61 5.49 5.17
N GLY A 57 18.58 4.77 4.05
CA GLY A 57 19.33 5.11 2.83
C GLY A 57 18.94 6.48 2.28
N TRP A 58 17.63 6.71 2.13
CA TRP A 58 17.10 8.00 1.67
C TRP A 58 17.39 9.14 2.64
N GLU A 59 17.29 8.91 3.95
CA GLU A 59 17.65 9.88 4.99
C GLU A 59 19.09 10.35 4.83
N ARG A 60 20.05 9.41 4.72
CA ARG A 60 21.48 9.72 4.55
C ARG A 60 21.78 10.51 3.27
N ARG A 61 20.97 10.32 2.22
CA ARG A 61 21.11 11.02 0.93
C ARG A 61 20.25 12.28 0.83
N ALA A 62 19.60 12.70 1.92
CA ALA A 62 18.66 13.82 1.96
C ALA A 62 17.49 13.71 0.95
N ALA A 63 17.08 12.48 0.64
CA ALA A 63 16.03 12.15 -0.32
C ALA A 63 14.73 11.67 0.33
N LEU A 64 14.70 11.45 1.66
CA LEU A 64 13.58 10.81 2.37
C LEU A 64 12.22 11.45 2.03
N ALA A 65 12.12 12.77 2.15
CA ALA A 65 10.85 13.48 1.93
C ALA A 65 10.29 13.25 0.52
N THR A 66 11.15 13.39 -0.50
CA THR A 66 10.76 13.24 -1.91
C THR A 66 10.40 11.80 -2.24
N GLU A 67 11.27 10.85 -1.87
CA GLU A 67 11.10 9.45 -2.23
C GLU A 67 9.95 8.79 -1.44
N ALA A 68 9.76 9.16 -0.17
CA ALA A 68 8.60 8.72 0.61
C ALA A 68 7.30 9.27 0.03
N THR A 69 7.25 10.54 -0.39
CA THR A 69 6.08 11.11 -1.07
C THR A 69 5.75 10.36 -2.35
N LEU A 70 6.76 10.06 -3.17
CA LEU A 70 6.58 9.30 -4.41
C LEU A 70 6.08 7.87 -4.12
N ALA A 71 6.73 7.17 -3.17
CA ALA A 71 6.32 5.83 -2.78
C ALA A 71 4.88 5.80 -2.26
N THR A 72 4.51 6.75 -1.40
CA THR A 72 3.14 6.92 -0.88
C THR A 72 2.15 7.17 -2.01
N ALA A 73 2.47 8.06 -2.95
CA ALA A 73 1.57 8.35 -4.07
C ALA A 73 1.34 7.14 -4.98
N VAL A 74 2.40 6.40 -5.30
CA VAL A 74 2.29 5.17 -6.10
C VAL A 74 1.47 4.13 -5.36
N LEU A 75 1.76 3.87 -4.07
CA LEU A 75 0.99 2.95 -3.24
C LEU A 75 -0.49 3.32 -3.21
N ALA A 76 -0.80 4.60 -2.97
CA ALA A 76 -2.17 5.08 -2.86
C ALA A 76 -2.93 4.91 -4.17
N LEU A 77 -2.32 5.25 -5.31
CA LEU A 77 -2.95 5.09 -6.62
C LEU A 77 -3.20 3.63 -6.97
N GLN A 78 -2.22 2.75 -6.75
CA GLN A 78 -2.38 1.32 -7.02
C GLN A 78 -3.49 0.73 -6.14
N SER A 79 -3.44 0.99 -4.83
CA SER A 79 -4.47 0.55 -3.87
C SER A 79 -5.86 1.03 -4.26
N THR A 80 -5.96 2.29 -4.68
CA THR A 80 -7.21 2.91 -5.11
C THR A 80 -7.73 2.31 -6.41
N ALA A 81 -6.86 2.02 -7.39
CA ALA A 81 -7.27 1.35 -8.62
C ALA A 81 -7.89 -0.03 -8.32
N TYR A 82 -7.34 -0.78 -7.36
CA TYR A 82 -7.93 -2.04 -6.90
C TYR A 82 -9.26 -1.83 -6.18
N LEU A 83 -9.33 -0.84 -5.29
CA LEU A 83 -10.56 -0.49 -4.58
C LEU A 83 -11.69 -0.12 -5.54
N LEU A 84 -11.39 0.67 -6.58
CA LEU A 84 -12.37 1.04 -7.60
C LEU A 84 -12.84 -0.18 -8.40
N GLY A 85 -11.96 -1.14 -8.69
CA GLY A 85 -12.34 -2.40 -9.31
C GLY A 85 -13.39 -3.18 -8.49
N ARG A 86 -13.34 -3.12 -7.15
CA ARG A 86 -14.33 -3.72 -6.25
C ARG A 86 -15.71 -3.05 -6.30
N PHE A 87 -15.76 -1.76 -6.64
CA PHE A 87 -16.99 -0.97 -6.68
C PHE A 87 -17.44 -0.67 -8.11
N ASP A 88 -17.09 -1.51 -9.09
CA ASP A 88 -17.46 -1.33 -10.50
C ASP A 88 -17.08 0.06 -11.07
N ASN A 89 -15.98 0.64 -10.56
CA ASN A 89 -15.51 2.00 -10.83
C ASN A 89 -16.46 3.13 -10.35
N ASP A 90 -17.32 2.86 -9.37
CA ASP A 90 -18.08 3.90 -8.67
C ASP A 90 -17.16 4.65 -7.69
N HIS A 91 -16.64 5.79 -8.14
CA HIS A 91 -15.73 6.63 -7.36
C HIS A 91 -16.39 7.24 -6.13
N ASP A 92 -17.68 7.59 -6.19
CA ASP A 92 -18.36 8.24 -5.07
C ASP A 92 -18.63 7.22 -3.96
N LEU A 93 -19.03 6.00 -4.34
CA LEU A 93 -19.18 4.89 -3.41
C LEU A 93 -17.83 4.48 -2.79
N ALA A 94 -16.77 4.36 -3.61
CA ALA A 94 -15.43 4.03 -3.12
C ALA A 94 -14.91 5.08 -2.13
N ARG A 95 -15.12 6.37 -2.43
CA ARG A 95 -14.75 7.49 -1.55
C ARG A 95 -15.53 7.45 -0.24
N GLN A 96 -16.84 7.28 -0.28
CA GLN A 96 -17.68 7.19 0.91
C GLN A 96 -17.23 6.02 1.80
N TRP A 97 -16.98 4.86 1.21
CA TRP A 97 -16.47 3.70 1.93
C TRP A 97 -15.13 3.97 2.61
N LEU A 98 -14.22 4.66 1.91
CA LEU A 98 -12.90 5.04 2.42
C LEU A 98 -13.00 5.95 3.64
N LEU A 99 -13.88 6.96 3.57
CA LEU A 99 -14.16 7.85 4.69
C LEU A 99 -14.76 7.07 5.87
N ASP A 100 -15.75 6.21 5.66
CA ASP A 100 -16.37 5.41 6.72
C ASP A 100 -15.39 4.41 7.35
N PHE A 101 -14.50 3.84 6.55
CA PHE A 101 -13.39 3.02 7.04
C PHE A 101 -12.42 3.86 7.89
N GLY A 102 -12.03 5.03 7.41
CA GLY A 102 -11.14 5.95 8.11
C GLY A 102 -11.69 6.42 9.47
N HIS A 103 -12.98 6.77 9.53
CA HIS A 103 -13.64 7.14 10.79
C HIS A 103 -13.61 5.99 11.79
N ARG A 104 -14.00 4.77 11.36
CA ARG A 104 -13.95 3.58 12.23
C ARG A 104 -12.53 3.24 12.67
N PHE A 105 -11.54 3.43 11.80
CA PHE A 105 -10.14 3.22 12.18
C PHE A 105 -9.69 4.21 13.25
N ALA A 106 -9.99 5.51 13.06
CA ALA A 106 -9.66 6.56 14.02
C ALA A 106 -10.34 6.35 15.38
N GLU A 107 -11.61 5.93 15.40
CA GLU A 107 -12.36 5.60 16.64
C GLU A 107 -11.70 4.46 17.44
N ASN A 108 -11.13 3.47 16.73
CA ASN A 108 -10.49 2.32 17.35
C ASN A 108 -8.99 2.54 17.64
N GLN A 109 -8.43 3.68 17.23
CA GLN A 109 -7.02 3.97 17.41
C GLN A 109 -6.74 4.41 18.86
N ALA A 110 -6.07 3.54 19.62
CA ALA A 110 -5.75 3.79 21.02
C ALA A 110 -4.52 4.70 21.25
N HIS A 111 -3.87 5.16 20.17
CA HIS A 111 -2.63 5.95 20.24
C HIS A 111 -2.74 7.20 19.35
N PRO A 112 -2.18 8.35 19.79
CA PRO A 112 -2.30 9.64 19.10
C PRO A 112 -1.50 9.73 17.78
N HIS A 113 -1.08 8.59 17.20
CA HIS A 113 -0.23 8.58 16.02
C HIS A 113 -1.06 8.71 14.73
N SER A 114 -0.74 9.67 13.87
CA SER A 114 -1.62 10.08 12.76
C SER A 114 -1.50 9.24 11.49
N ALA A 115 -0.82 8.08 11.49
CA ALA A 115 -0.57 7.33 10.26
C ALA A 115 -1.86 6.86 9.58
N GLY A 116 -2.85 6.39 10.35
CA GLY A 116 -4.18 6.03 9.83
C GLY A 116 -4.90 7.22 9.19
N PRO A 117 -5.15 8.31 9.93
CA PRO A 117 -5.72 9.54 9.38
C PRO A 117 -4.99 10.07 8.14
N ALA A 118 -3.65 10.14 8.17
CA ALA A 118 -2.83 10.57 7.04
C ALA A 118 -2.99 9.65 5.82
N ALA A 119 -3.03 8.33 6.03
CA ALA A 119 -3.29 7.36 4.95
C ALA A 119 -4.67 7.57 4.31
N ILE A 120 -5.70 7.93 5.09
CA ILE A 120 -7.04 8.22 4.57
C ILE A 120 -7.05 9.50 3.73
N GLU A 121 -6.41 10.57 4.19
CA GLU A 121 -6.28 11.82 3.41
C GLU A 121 -5.56 11.61 2.07
N VAL A 122 -4.51 10.78 2.09
CA VAL A 122 -3.77 10.36 0.91
C VAL A 122 -4.67 9.56 -0.05
N LEU A 123 -5.42 8.57 0.46
CA LEU A 123 -6.31 7.73 -0.35
C LEU A 123 -7.51 8.51 -0.92
N ASP A 124 -8.06 9.47 -0.17
CA ASP A 124 -9.10 10.38 -0.68
C ASP A 124 -8.63 11.15 -1.92
N THR A 125 -7.40 11.65 -1.86
CA THR A 125 -6.77 12.31 -3.00
C THR A 125 -6.56 11.35 -4.17
N ALA A 126 -6.12 10.12 -3.90
CA ALA A 126 -5.90 9.11 -4.93
C ALA A 126 -7.19 8.69 -5.65
N VAL A 127 -8.35 8.61 -4.97
CA VAL A 127 -9.66 8.28 -5.59
C VAL A 127 -10.04 9.29 -6.68
N VAL A 128 -9.77 10.57 -6.44
CA VAL A 128 -10.00 11.63 -7.44
C VAL A 128 -8.98 11.52 -8.58
N GLU A 129 -7.73 11.21 -8.25
CA GLU A 129 -6.64 11.20 -9.21
C GLU A 129 -6.73 10.04 -10.22
N VAL A 130 -7.04 8.82 -9.76
CA VAL A 130 -7.18 7.65 -10.65
C VAL A 130 -8.22 7.88 -11.75
N ARG A 131 -9.27 8.67 -11.46
CA ARG A 131 -10.29 9.06 -12.45
C ARG A 131 -9.72 9.91 -13.59
N GLN A 132 -8.76 10.78 -13.28
CA GLN A 132 -8.26 11.82 -14.18
C GLN A 132 -6.98 11.39 -14.89
N HIS A 133 -6.12 10.62 -14.21
CA HIS A 133 -4.80 10.22 -14.68
C HIS A 133 -4.51 8.76 -14.32
N PRO A 134 -5.05 7.80 -15.11
CA PRO A 134 -4.80 6.38 -14.85
C PRO A 134 -3.32 6.04 -15.12
N GLY A 135 -2.66 5.45 -14.13
CA GLY A 135 -1.33 4.83 -14.28
C GLY A 135 -0.15 5.56 -13.63
N ALA A 136 -0.21 6.87 -13.42
CA ALA A 136 0.85 7.60 -12.72
C ALA A 136 0.32 8.87 -12.02
N PRO A 137 0.87 9.27 -10.86
CA PRO A 137 0.43 10.49 -10.19
C PRO A 137 0.82 11.73 -10.99
N SER A 138 -0.13 12.63 -11.23
CA SER A 138 0.20 13.95 -11.76
C SER A 138 1.05 14.75 -10.76
N ALA A 139 1.77 15.77 -11.26
CA ALA A 139 2.51 16.68 -10.38
C ALA A 139 1.59 17.36 -9.33
N ALA A 140 0.34 17.67 -9.69
CA ALA A 140 -0.64 18.21 -8.76
C ALA A 140 -1.05 17.19 -7.68
N ALA A 141 -1.17 15.92 -8.05
CA ALA A 141 -1.41 14.84 -7.09
C ALA A 141 -0.25 14.67 -6.11
N LEU A 142 1.00 14.68 -6.62
CA LEU A 142 2.20 14.60 -5.78
C LEU A 142 2.25 15.74 -4.76
N VAL A 143 1.85 16.95 -5.12
CA VAL A 143 1.76 18.08 -4.17
C VAL A 143 0.67 17.85 -3.13
N ARG A 144 -0.53 17.42 -3.55
CA ARG A 144 -1.66 17.19 -2.64
C ARG A 144 -1.45 16.01 -1.69
N ILE A 145 -0.81 14.94 -2.16
CA ILE A 145 -0.41 13.77 -1.36
C ILE A 145 0.81 14.10 -0.51
N GLY A 146 1.75 14.90 -1.03
CA GLY A 146 2.96 15.28 -0.32
C GLY A 146 2.67 16.08 0.95
N ALA A 147 1.67 16.97 0.94
CA ALA A 147 1.31 17.76 2.12
C ALA A 147 1.04 16.89 3.37
N PRO A 148 0.08 15.95 3.38
CA PRO A 148 -0.17 15.09 4.56
C PRO A 148 1.01 14.16 4.88
N VAL A 149 1.80 13.74 3.88
CA VAL A 149 3.02 12.93 4.11
C VAL A 149 4.06 13.74 4.89
N LEU A 150 4.33 14.98 4.48
CA LEU A 150 5.31 15.85 5.11
C LEU A 150 4.84 16.30 6.50
N ASP A 151 3.56 16.61 6.66
CA ASP A 151 2.97 16.99 7.95
C ASP A 151 3.01 15.82 8.96
N HIS A 152 2.92 14.58 8.48
CA HIS A 152 3.06 13.39 9.30
C HIS A 152 4.51 13.16 9.78
N MET A 153 5.53 13.48 8.98
CA MET A 153 6.94 13.22 9.30
C MET A 153 7.52 14.24 10.29
N ARG A 154 7.54 13.90 11.58
CA ARG A 154 8.12 14.76 12.62
C ARG A 154 9.63 14.84 12.47
N PRO A 155 10.25 16.03 12.68
CA PRO A 155 11.68 16.22 12.44
C PRO A 155 12.61 15.20 13.14
N ALA A 156 12.27 14.76 14.35
CA ALA A 156 13.07 13.80 15.11
C ALA A 156 12.78 12.32 14.77
N SER A 157 11.69 12.04 14.06
CA SER A 157 11.17 10.69 13.83
C SER A 157 10.85 10.42 12.35
N ARG A 158 11.37 11.22 11.41
CA ARG A 158 10.96 11.16 9.99
C ARG A 158 11.00 9.75 9.39
N VAL A 159 12.06 8.99 9.66
CA VAL A 159 12.21 7.62 9.15
C VAL A 159 11.16 6.68 9.74
N GLU A 160 10.89 6.81 11.04
CA GLU A 160 9.87 6.01 11.74
C GLU A 160 8.46 6.34 11.23
N ASP A 161 8.15 7.64 11.11
CA ASP A 161 6.86 8.13 10.64
C ASP A 161 6.63 7.75 9.16
N ALA A 162 7.64 7.91 8.30
CA ALA A 162 7.57 7.47 6.91
C ALA A 162 7.34 5.96 6.80
N ARG A 163 8.05 5.16 7.62
CA ARG A 163 7.88 3.71 7.67
C ARG A 163 6.46 3.34 8.08
N GLU A 164 5.94 3.95 9.13
CA GLU A 164 4.59 3.65 9.64
C GLU A 164 3.52 3.93 8.59
N LEU A 165 3.61 5.09 7.92
CA LEU A 165 2.67 5.46 6.86
C LEU A 165 2.75 4.51 5.65
N LEU A 166 3.96 4.24 5.15
CA LEU A 166 4.16 3.33 4.01
C LEU A 166 3.70 1.92 4.35
N LEU A 167 4.02 1.43 5.55
CA LEU A 167 3.62 0.09 5.99
C LEU A 167 2.09 0.00 6.18
N THR A 168 1.45 1.05 6.69
CA THR A 168 -0.01 1.10 6.82
C THR A 168 -0.68 0.97 5.45
N LEU A 169 -0.24 1.77 4.47
CA LEU A 169 -0.74 1.69 3.09
C LEU A 169 -0.44 0.33 2.47
N GLY A 170 0.79 -0.18 2.61
CA GLY A 170 1.21 -1.46 2.08
C GLY A 170 0.40 -2.64 2.63
N LEU A 171 0.14 -2.67 3.94
CA LEU A 171 -0.64 -3.72 4.58
C LEU A 171 -2.13 -3.67 4.19
N TRP A 172 -2.71 -2.48 4.05
CA TRP A 172 -4.08 -2.34 3.54
C TRP A 172 -4.18 -2.84 2.09
N ALA A 173 -3.27 -2.38 1.23
CA ALA A 173 -3.20 -2.78 -0.17
C ALA A 173 -2.96 -4.29 -0.33
N GLY A 174 -2.02 -4.85 0.44
CA GLY A 174 -1.66 -6.26 0.41
C GLY A 174 -2.82 -7.18 0.77
N ASN A 175 -3.64 -6.81 1.75
CA ASN A 175 -4.84 -7.57 2.09
C ASN A 175 -5.89 -7.57 0.97
N ASP A 176 -6.10 -6.42 0.30
CA ASP A 176 -7.03 -6.34 -0.81
C ASP A 176 -6.51 -7.10 -2.04
N LEU A 177 -5.20 -7.03 -2.30
CA LEU A 177 -4.52 -7.81 -3.35
C LEU A 177 -4.57 -9.32 -3.11
N ALA A 178 -4.31 -9.77 -1.88
CA ALA A 178 -4.37 -11.19 -1.53
C ALA A 178 -5.79 -11.75 -1.71
N ARG A 179 -6.82 -10.99 -1.29
CA ARG A 179 -8.23 -11.35 -1.52
C ARG A 179 -8.58 -11.44 -3.00
N LEU A 180 -8.06 -10.53 -3.83
CA LEU A 180 -8.25 -10.60 -5.28
C LEU A 180 -7.59 -11.84 -5.88
N ALA A 181 -6.37 -12.17 -5.45
CA ALA A 181 -5.66 -13.36 -5.91
C ALA A 181 -6.39 -14.66 -5.50
N ASP A 182 -6.93 -14.72 -4.28
CA ASP A 182 -7.76 -15.84 -3.81
C ASP A 182 -9.08 -15.91 -4.61
N TRP A 183 -9.73 -14.77 -4.86
CA TRP A 183 -10.95 -14.70 -5.68
C TRP A 183 -10.69 -15.15 -7.14
N ASP A 184 -9.52 -14.80 -7.70
CA ASP A 184 -9.10 -15.27 -9.01
C ASP A 184 -8.73 -16.76 -9.01
N ALA A 185 -8.15 -17.30 -7.93
CA ALA A 185 -7.87 -18.74 -7.80
C ALA A 185 -9.17 -19.57 -7.84
N ASP A 186 -10.21 -19.13 -7.13
CA ASP A 186 -11.53 -19.77 -7.17
C ASP A 186 -12.15 -19.67 -8.57
N ARG A 187 -12.04 -18.50 -9.22
CA ARG A 187 -12.55 -18.29 -10.59
C ARG A 187 -11.81 -19.10 -11.66
N ILE A 188 -10.50 -19.32 -11.48
CA ILE A 188 -9.67 -20.17 -12.34
C ILE A 188 -10.01 -21.65 -12.10
N ALA A 189 -10.18 -22.07 -10.84
CA ALA A 189 -10.57 -23.43 -10.49
C ALA A 189 -11.94 -23.80 -11.08
N ASP A 190 -12.90 -22.87 -11.10
CA ASP A 190 -14.21 -23.06 -11.72
C ASP A 190 -14.16 -23.15 -13.25
N ARG A 191 -13.17 -22.53 -13.91
CA ARG A 191 -12.97 -22.62 -15.38
C ARG A 191 -12.16 -23.83 -15.82
N VAL A 192 -11.42 -24.46 -14.91
CA VAL A 192 -10.54 -25.62 -15.20
C VAL A 192 -11.22 -26.96 -14.88
N ARG A 193 -12.40 -26.98 -14.24
CA ARG A 193 -13.22 -28.20 -14.19
C ARG A 193 -13.68 -28.56 -15.62
N PRO A 194 -13.21 -29.67 -16.22
CA PRO A 194 -13.82 -30.17 -17.43
C PRO A 194 -15.28 -30.51 -17.08
N GLY A 195 -16.21 -30.16 -17.97
CA GLY A 195 -17.62 -30.50 -17.80
C GLY A 195 -17.76 -31.98 -17.45
N ALA A 196 -18.22 -32.26 -16.23
CA ALA A 196 -18.75 -33.56 -15.89
C ALA A 196 -20.13 -33.65 -16.54
N GLY A 197 -20.16 -34.22 -17.74
CA GLY A 197 -21.35 -34.50 -18.54
C GLY A 197 -21.00 -35.43 -19.68
#